data_AF-A0A3C2CQP8-F1
#
_entry.id   AF-A0A3C2CQP8-F1
#
_cell.length_a   1.000
_cell.length_b   1.000
_cell.length_c   1.000
_cell.angle_alpha   90.00
_cell.angle_beta   90.00
_cell.angle_gamma   90.00
#
_symmetry.space_group_name_H-M   'P 1'
#
loop_
_entity.id
_entity.type
_entity.pdbx_description
1 polymer ?
#
loop_
_entity_poly.entity_id
_entity_poly.type
_entity_poly.pdbx_seq_one_letter_code
_entity_poly.pdbx_strand_id
1 'polypeptide(L)' 'MKLSIIIPVYNEKASIAQIIKWVEDAQAGGIEKEIIIVDDCSTDGTREELKKFESRHRVIYR' A
#
# COMPACT_ATOMS: atom_id res chain seq x y z
N MET A 1 1.82 -4.62 20.34
CA MET A 1 1.01 -3.52 19.78
C MET A 1 1.40 -3.36 18.32
N LYS A 2 0.47 -3.12 17.40
CA LYS A 2 0.76 -2.91 15.97
C LYS A 2 0.28 -1.53 15.53
N LEU A 3 0.98 -0.92 14.58
CA LEU A 3 0.56 0.28 13.87
C LEU A 3 -0.05 -0.13 12.54
N SER A 4 -1.37 -0.02 12.41
CA SER A 4 -2.08 -0.27 11.15
C SER A 4 -2.12 1.00 10.30
N ILE A 5 -1.62 0.91 9.07
CA ILE A 5 -1.49 2.02 8.12
C ILE A 5 -2.39 1.71 6.93
N ILE A 6 -3.42 2.54 6.72
CA ILE A 6 -4.36 2.39 5.61
C ILE A 6 -3.95 3.36 4.51
N ILE A 7 -3.73 2.83 3.31
CA ILE A 7 -3.37 3.60 2.11
C ILE A 7 -4.55 3.52 1.13
N PRO A 8 -5.43 4.53 1.06
CA PRO A 8 -6.44 4.62 0.00
C PRO A 8 -5.75 5.00 -1.31
N VAL A 9 -6.17 4.38 -2.41
CA VAL A 9 -5.51 4.50 -3.70
C VAL A 9 -6.55 4.68 -4.81
N TYR A 10 -6.33 5.69 -5.66
CA TYR A 10 -7.08 5.88 -6.89
C TYR A 10 -6.18 6.50 -7.97
N ASN A 11 -5.94 5.76 -9.05
CA ASN A 11 -5.10 6.18 -10.18
C ASN A 11 -3.69 6.69 -9.79
N GLU A 12 -2.98 5.90 -8.97
CA GLU A 12 -1.64 6.19 -8.46
C GLU A 12 -0.56 5.32 -9.10
N LYS A 13 -0.74 4.86 -10.36
CA LYS A 13 0.23 3.94 -11.01
C LYS A 13 1.67 4.45 -10.97
N ALA A 14 1.87 5.75 -11.10
CA ALA A 14 3.19 6.37 -11.15
C ALA A 14 3.88 6.51 -9.78
N SER A 15 3.11 6.45 -8.69
CA SER A 15 3.52 6.88 -7.34
C SER A 15 3.37 5.79 -6.28
N ILE A 16 2.45 4.84 -6.47
CA ILE A 16 2.06 3.87 -5.45
C ILE A 16 3.24 3.02 -4.94
N ALA A 17 4.13 2.61 -5.84
CA ALA A 17 5.32 1.83 -5.45
C ALA A 17 6.27 2.63 -4.54
N GLN A 18 6.44 3.92 -4.82
CA GLN A 18 7.29 4.81 -4.02
C GLN A 18 6.64 5.13 -2.66
N ILE A 19 5.32 5.32 -2.64
CA ILE A 19 4.56 5.54 -1.39
C ILE A 19 4.69 4.33 -0.47
N ILE A 20 4.44 3.11 -0.98
CA ILE A 20 4.57 1.89 -0.18
C ILE A 20 5.98 1.76 0.38
N LYS A 21 7.01 2.01 -0.44
CA LYS A 21 8.41 1.99 0.00
C LYS A 21 8.68 2.98 1.13
N TRP A 22 8.20 4.23 1.03
CA TRP A 22 8.37 5.20 2.11
C TRP A 22 7.71 4.75 3.41
N VAL A 23 6.54 4.12 3.33
CA VAL A 23 5.85 3.58 4.51
C VAL A 23 6.61 2.37 5.08
N GLU A 24 7.17 1.50 4.24
CA GLU A 24 8.04 0.38 4.64
C GLU A 24 9.32 0.87 5.34
N ASP A 25 9.93 1.95 4.86
CA ASP A 25 11.18 2.50 5.38
C ASP A 25 11.00 3.40 6.63
N ALA A 26 9.78 3.91 6.85
CA ALA A 26 9.49 4.81 7.98
C ALA A 26 9.75 4.12 9.34
N GLN A 27 10.47 4.82 10.22
CA GLN A 27 10.74 4.33 11.59
C GLN A 27 9.46 4.31 12.42
N ALA A 28 9.22 3.19 13.10
CA ALA A 28 8.06 3.00 13.99
C ALA A 28 8.47 2.69 15.44
N GLY A 29 9.71 2.99 15.83
CA GLY A 29 10.19 2.82 17.22
C GLY A 29 10.10 1.38 17.73
N GLY A 30 10.27 0.38 16.86
CA GLY A 30 10.14 -1.05 17.20
C GLY A 30 8.69 -1.57 17.21
N ILE A 31 7.70 -0.74 16.88
CA ILE A 31 6.32 -1.17 16.68
C ILE A 31 6.20 -1.86 15.33
N GLU A 32 5.59 -3.05 15.32
CA GLU A 32 5.30 -3.78 14.08
C GLU A 32 4.26 -3.00 13.24
N LYS A 33 4.54 -2.85 11.94
CA LYS A 33 3.65 -2.18 11.00
C LYS A 33 2.78 -3.20 10.27
N GLU A 34 1.51 -2.89 10.16
CA GLU A 34 0.57 -3.57 9.26
C GLU A 34 0.15 -2.57 8.18
N ILE A 35 0.39 -2.88 6.91
CA ILE A 35 0.02 -2.01 5.79
C ILE A 35 -1.18 -2.63 5.07
N ILE A 36 -2.25 -1.84 4.94
CA ILE A 36 -3.49 -2.21 4.26
C ILE A 36 -3.73 -1.20 3.14
N ILE A 37 -3.73 -1.68 1.89
CA ILE A 37 -3.93 -0.86 0.71
C ILE A 37 -5.34 -1.09 0.19
N VAL A 38 -6.08 -0.02 -0.09
CA VAL A 38 -7.45 -0.07 -0.58
C VAL A 38 -7.53 0.67 -1.92
N ASP A 39 -7.68 -0.08 -3.00
CA ASP A 39 -7.88 0.46 -4.36
C ASP A 39 -9.36 0.77 -4.60
N ASP A 40 -9.65 2.02 -4.97
CA ASP A 40 -11.00 2.53 -5.22
C ASP A 40 -11.30 2.56 -6.73
N CYS A 41 -11.37 1.38 -7.37
CA CYS A 41 -11.68 1.27 -8.81
C CYS A 41 -10.71 2.00 -9.75
N SER A 42 -9.38 1.92 -9.53
CA SER A 42 -8.41 2.55 -10.44
C SER A 42 -8.49 1.97 -11.86
N THR A 43 -8.27 2.84 -12.86
CA THR A 43 -8.37 2.53 -14.30
C THR A 43 -7.08 2.82 -15.09
N ASP A 44 -6.06 3.36 -14.44
CA ASP A 44 -4.81 3.83 -15.07
C ASP A 44 -3.70 2.75 -15.13
N GLY A 45 -3.95 1.59 -14.55
CA GLY A 45 -2.98 0.50 -14.38
C GLY A 45 -2.42 0.36 -12.96
N THR A 46 -3.00 1.05 -11.97
CA THR A 46 -2.61 0.95 -10.55
C THR A 46 -2.76 -0.47 -10.02
N ARG A 47 -3.80 -1.21 -10.42
CA ARG A 47 -4.05 -2.59 -9.96
C ARG A 47 -2.92 -3.54 -10.33
N GLU A 48 -2.36 -3.38 -11.53
CA GLU A 48 -1.22 -4.15 -12.02
C GLU A 48 0.03 -3.89 -11.16
N GLU A 49 0.21 -2.65 -10.71
CA GLU A 49 1.32 -2.30 -9.82
C GLU A 49 1.11 -2.88 -8.42
N LEU A 50 -0.12 -2.80 -7.88
CA LEU A 50 -0.49 -3.32 -6.57
C LEU A 50 -0.31 -4.84 -6.43
N LYS A 51 -0.50 -5.61 -7.50
CA LYS A 51 -0.24 -7.07 -7.52
C LYS A 51 1.19 -7.44 -7.07
N LYS A 52 2.16 -6.56 -7.29
CA LYS A 52 3.56 -6.78 -6.87
C LYS A 52 3.75 -6.74 -5.34
N PHE A 53 2.75 -6.27 -4.60
CA PHE A 53 2.80 -6.07 -3.16
C PHE A 53 1.91 -7.04 -2.37
N GLU A 54 1.03 -7.81 -3.03
CA GLU A 54 0.10 -8.76 -2.38
C GLU A 54 0.81 -9.85 -1.55
N SER A 55 2.05 -10.19 -1.88
CA SER A 55 2.85 -11.16 -1.12
C SER A 55 3.36 -10.62 0.23
N ARG A 56 3.35 -9.29 0.41
CA ARG A 56 3.88 -8.60 1.59
C ARG A 56 2.81 -7.87 2.39
N HIS A 57 1.81 -7.30 1.70
CA HIS A 57 0.80 -6.41 2.28
C HIS A 57 -0.60 -6.85 1.89
N ARG A 58 -1.58 -6.48 2.71
CA ARG A 58 -2.99 -6.72 2.41
C ARG A 58 -3.48 -5.69 1.39
N VAL A 59 -3.92 -6.15 0.22
CA VAL A 59 -4.52 -5.30 -0.81
C VAL A 59 -6.02 -5.64 -0.93
N ILE A 60 -6.87 -4.62 -0.94
CA ILE A 60 -8.31 -4.73 -1.12
C ILE A 60 -8.69 -3.97 -2.38
N TYR A 61 -9.28 -4.65 -3.35
CA TYR A 61 -9.86 -4.04 -4.53
C TYR A 61 -11.36 -3.89 -4.32
N ARG A 62 -11.87 -2.67 -4.45
CA ARG A 62 -13.31 -2.40 -4.50
C ARG A 62 -13.78 -2.07 -5.90
#